data_AF-A0A3P8MYR8-F1
#
_entry.id   AF-A0A3P8MYR8-F1
#
_cell.length_a   1.000
_cell.length_b   1.000
_cell.length_c   1.000
_cell.angle_alpha   90.00
_cell.angle_beta   90.00
_cell.angle_gamma   90.00
#
_symmetry.space_group_name_H-M   'P 1'
#
loop_
_entity.id
_entity.type
_entity.pdbx_description
1 polymer ?
#
loop_
_entity_poly.entity_id
_entity_poly.type
_entity_poly.pdbx_seq_one_letter_code
_entity_poly.pdbx_strand_id
1 'polypeptide(L)' 'YAVFYCHTSQSNAYMTNLAAAEDEAKAKAVAVCHKDTSQWDPEHLAFQLLKVRPGTAPICHFLPEDHIIWVPK' A
#
# COMPACT_ATOMS: atom_id res chain seq x y z
N TYR A 1 26.83 1.80 5.40
CA TYR A 1 25.85 2.82 4.96
C TYR A 1 24.57 2.09 4.57
N ALA A 2 23.39 2.66 4.83
CA ALA A 2 22.13 2.07 4.37
C ALA A 2 21.84 2.55 2.93
N VAL A 3 21.41 1.65 2.06
CA VAL A 3 20.96 1.94 0.69
C VAL A 3 19.50 1.55 0.60
N PHE A 4 18.66 2.48 0.17
CA PHE A 4 17.23 2.24 -0.01
C PHE A 4 16.88 2.23 -1.49
N TYR A 5 16.05 1.29 -1.90
CA TYR A 5 15.40 1.35 -3.21
C TYR A 5 14.14 2.21 -3.10
N CYS A 6 14.17 3.41 -3.69
CA CYS A 6 13.06 4.35 -3.67
C CYS A 6 12.22 4.21 -4.94
N HIS A 7 10.90 4.27 -4.79
CA HIS A 7 9.96 4.52 -5.89
C HIS A 7 9.02 5.65 -5.49
N THR A 8 8.49 6.39 -6.47
CA THR A 8 7.58 7.51 -6.21
C THR A 8 6.32 7.33 -7.03
N SER A 9 5.17 7.40 -6.36
CA SER A 9 3.84 7.39 -6.98
C SER A 9 2.92 8.33 -6.22
N GLN A 10 1.85 8.81 -6.88
CA GLN A 10 0.79 9.50 -6.16
C GLN A 10 0.04 8.52 -5.27
N SER A 11 0.27 8.65 -3.96
CA SER A 11 -0.21 7.71 -2.95
C SER A 11 -0.73 8.45 -1.73
N ASN A 12 -1.65 7.81 -1.02
CA ASN A 12 -2.11 8.27 0.29
C ASN A 12 -1.67 7.24 1.33
N ALA A 13 -1.05 7.71 2.41
CA ALA A 13 -0.67 6.87 3.54
C ALA A 13 -1.70 7.02 4.67
N TYR A 14 -2.03 5.91 5.32
CA TYR A 14 -3.01 5.84 6.40
C TYR A 14 -2.43 5.05 7.57
N MET A 15 -2.62 5.56 8.79
CA MET A 15 -2.40 4.78 10.00
C MET A 15 -3.67 3.98 10.29
N THR A 16 -3.57 2.66 10.32
CA THR A 16 -4.70 1.74 10.51
C THR A 16 -4.52 0.95 11.79
N ASN A 17 -5.63 0.66 12.49
CA ASN A 17 -5.62 -0.29 13.60
C ASN A 17 -6.00 -1.67 13.08
N LEU A 18 -5.11 -2.65 13.25
CA LEU A 18 -5.38 -4.06 13.05
C LEU A 18 -5.87 -4.64 14.36
N ALA A 19 -6.97 -5.38 14.32
CA ALA A 19 -7.48 -6.15 15.44
C ALA A 19 -7.35 -7.64 15.11
N ALA A 20 -6.93 -8.44 16.08
CA ALA A 20 -7.06 -9.88 15.96
C ALA A 20 -8.54 -10.27 15.95
N ALA A 21 -8.86 -11.37 15.26
CA ALA A 21 -10.22 -11.87 15.17
C ALA A 21 -10.71 -12.51 16.49
N GLU A 22 -9.79 -13.11 17.25
CA GLU A 22 -10.12 -13.98 18.40
C GLU A 22 -9.58 -13.47 19.74
N ASP A 23 -8.70 -12.47 19.74
CA ASP A 23 -8.11 -11.90 20.96
C ASP A 23 -8.19 -10.36 20.98
N GLU A 24 -7.80 -9.76 22.11
CA GLU A 24 -7.81 -8.31 22.30
C GLU A 24 -6.55 -7.61 21.73
N ALA A 25 -5.64 -8.35 21.09
CA ALA A 25 -4.43 -7.79 20.55
C ALA A 25 -4.74 -6.81 19.41
N LYS A 26 -4.09 -5.64 19.50
CA LYS A 26 -4.20 -4.57 18.52
C LYS A 26 -2.81 -4.19 18.06
N ALA A 27 -2.64 -4.05 16.76
CA ALA A 27 -1.44 -3.52 16.16
C ALA A 27 -1.77 -2.27 15.36
N LYS A 28 -0.84 -1.31 15.32
CA LYS A 28 -0.91 -0.23 14.34
C LYS A 28 -0.13 -0.67 13.10
N ALA A 29 -0.71 -0.43 11.94
CA ALA A 29 -0.06 -0.66 10.66
C ALA A 29 -0.19 0.57 9.78
N VAL A 30 0.73 0.72 8.85
CA VAL A 30 0.63 1.74 7.80
C VAL A 30 0.12 1.07 6.55
N ALA A 31 -0.96 1.62 6.00
CA ALA A 31 -1.47 1.25 4.69
C ALA A 31 -1.16 2.36 3.68
N VAL A 32 -0.74 1.97 2.48
CA VAL A 32 -0.62 2.88 1.34
C VAL A 32 -1.68 2.52 0.32
N CYS A 33 -2.36 3.53 -0.21
CA CYS A 33 -3.30 3.39 -1.30
C CYS A 33 -2.90 4.25 -2.50
N HIS A 34 -2.85 3.60 -3.66
CA HIS A 34 -2.68 4.22 -4.97
C HIS A 34 -4.06 4.42 -5.58
N LYS A 35 -4.52 5.67 -5.68
CA LYS A 35 -5.88 5.99 -6.15
C LYS A 35 -6.01 6.00 -7.67
N ASP A 36 -4.98 6.48 -8.35
CA ASP A 36 -4.89 6.42 -9.80
C ASP A 36 -3.85 5.37 -10.19
N THR A 37 -4.34 4.26 -10.74
CA THR A 37 -3.53 3.15 -11.24
C THR A 37 -3.62 3.03 -12.76
N SER A 38 -4.12 4.06 -13.46
CA SER A 38 -4.34 4.05 -14.91
C SER A 38 -3.05 3.88 -15.72
N GLN A 39 -1.92 4.33 -15.17
CA GLN A 39 -0.59 4.28 -15.78
C GLN A 39 0.24 3.07 -15.33
N TRP A 40 -0.31 2.19 -14.48
CA TRP A 40 0.38 0.98 -14.08
C TRP A 40 0.39 -0.01 -15.23
N ASP A 41 1.40 -0.89 -15.23
CA ASP A 41 1.46 -2.02 -16.14
C ASP A 41 0.15 -2.82 -16.08
N PRO A 42 -0.58 -3.01 -17.19
CA PRO A 42 -1.79 -3.82 -17.21
C PRO A 42 -1.59 -5.27 -16.73
N GLU A 43 -0.36 -5.79 -16.81
CA GLU A 43 0.00 -7.12 -16.30
C GLU A 43 0.48 -7.12 -14.84
N HIS A 44 0.47 -5.96 -14.17
CA HIS A 44 0.89 -5.84 -12.77
C HIS A 44 0.14 -6.83 -11.86
N LEU A 45 0.89 -7.51 -10.98
CA LEU A 45 0.39 -8.60 -10.14
C LEU A 45 -0.88 -8.25 -9.35
N ALA A 46 -0.99 -7.00 -8.88
CA ALA A 46 -2.17 -6.53 -8.14
C ALA A 46 -3.48 -6.67 -8.95
N PHE A 47 -3.45 -6.41 -10.26
CA PHE A 47 -4.62 -6.55 -11.13
C PHE A 47 -4.99 -8.01 -11.35
N GLN A 48 -3.99 -8.90 -11.41
CA GLN A 48 -4.21 -10.33 -11.54
C GLN A 48 -4.82 -10.94 -10.26
N LEU A 49 -4.37 -10.49 -9.08
CA LEU A 49 -4.87 -10.96 -7.79
C LEU A 49 -6.28 -10.45 -7.49
N LEU A 50 -6.51 -9.15 -7.68
CA LEU A 50 -7.78 -8.51 -7.32
C LEU A 50 -8.84 -8.56 -8.43
N LYS A 51 -8.49 -9.05 -9.63
CA LYS A 51 -9.38 -9.15 -10.79
C LYS A 51 -9.99 -7.81 -11.21
N VAL A 52 -9.18 -6.75 -11.16
CA VAL A 52 -9.53 -5.39 -11.59
C VAL A 52 -8.60 -4.92 -12.72
N ARG A 53 -8.98 -3.85 -13.42
CA ARG A 53 -8.18 -3.25 -14.50
C ARG A 53 -7.50 -1.96 -14.04
N PRO A 54 -6.41 -1.52 -14.69
CA PRO A 54 -5.81 -0.21 -14.46
C PRO A 54 -6.85 0.91 -14.42
N GLY A 55 -6.78 1.77 -13.40
CA GLY A 55 -7.64 2.96 -13.27
C GLY A 55 -9.09 2.69 -12.85
N THR A 56 -9.52 1.43 -12.71
CA THR A 56 -10.91 1.10 -12.32
C THR A 56 -11.13 1.02 -10.83
N ALA A 57 -10.07 0.78 -10.05
CA ALA A 57 -10.12 0.67 -8.61
C ALA A 57 -8.80 1.14 -7.97
N PRO A 58 -8.86 1.72 -6.76
CA PRO A 58 -7.66 1.99 -5.98
C PRO A 58 -7.02 0.67 -5.52
N ILE A 59 -5.70 0.65 -5.44
CA ILE A 59 -4.94 -0.49 -4.93
C ILE A 59 -4.32 -0.08 -3.60
N CYS A 60 -4.66 -0.80 -2.53
CA CYS A 60 -4.13 -0.56 -1.19
C CYS A 60 -3.34 -1.77 -0.69
N HIS A 61 -2.26 -1.53 0.04
CA HIS A 61 -1.48 -2.58 0.69
C HIS A 61 -0.88 -2.09 2.02
N PHE A 62 -0.62 -3.02 2.93
CA PHE A 62 0.17 -2.74 4.14
C PHE A 62 1.66 -2.69 3.79
N LEU A 63 2.41 -1.94 4.59
CA LEU A 63 3.86 -1.93 4.49
C LEU A 63 4.47 -3.02 5.37
N PRO A 64 5.48 -3.75 4.85
CA PRO A 64 6.39 -4.53 5.69
C PRO A 64 7.10 -3.64 6.72
N GLU A 65 7.56 -4.26 7.81
CA GLU A 65 8.14 -3.58 8.98
C GLU A 65 9.36 -2.70 8.62
N ASP A 66 10.12 -3.08 7.60
CA ASP A 66 11.36 -2.43 7.17
C ASP A 66 11.18 -1.39 6.05
N HIS A 67 9.95 -1.11 5.63
CA HIS A 67 9.66 -0.11 4.60
C HIS A 67 9.42 1.29 5.20
N ILE A 68 9.91 2.32 4.50
CA ILE A 68 9.79 3.72 4.92
C ILE A 68 8.97 4.51 3.90
N ILE A 69 8.07 5.37 4.38
CA ILE A 69 7.35 6.37 3.57
C ILE A 69 7.68 7.75 4.08
N TRP A 70 7.96 8.66 3.15
CA TRP A 70 8.06 10.09 3.41
C TRP A 70 6.79 10.77 2.95
N VAL A 71 6.04 11.36 3.89
CA VAL A 71 4.82 12.15 3.59
C VAL A 71 5.14 13.65 3.66
N PRO A 72 4.64 14.46 2.70
CA PRO A 72 4.72 15.91 2.82
C PRO A 72 3.90 16.41 4.01
N LYS A 73 4.32 17.54 4.59
CA LYS A 73 3.59 18.23 5.67
C LYS A 73 2.31 18.89 5.17
#